data_AF-A0A249N1E0-F1
#
_entry.id   AF-A0A249N1E0-F1
#
_cell.length_a   1.000
_cell.length_b   1.000
_cell.length_c   1.000
_cell.angle_alpha   90.00
_cell.angle_beta   90.00
_cell.angle_gamma   90.00
#
_symmetry.space_group_name_H-M   'P 1'
#
loop_
_entity.id
_entity.type
_entity.pdbx_description
1 polymer ?
#
loop_
_entity_poly.entity_id
_entity_poly.type
_entity_poly.pdbx_seq_one_letter_code
_entity_poly.pdbx_strand_id
1 'polypeptide(L)'
;MSSDERSIAHWRQKLADSEAKREALAQKLAQADRWVFDLADQCRVLTADKADLGKTLRLTQSRLDELRQSLDNRLDRLTRRYEEALSQLESEREDHNAIKDASTAKIAEMNDRIAASEQQMKERFREIVALTRVIQERDQILAEAHGRIEWMRRVISVLTRGFSTSGKARLLSWLPSRYSQKRHKYLLKEQGLFDPDAYTSIYPDVVDSKADPLRHYINHGLQEGRKISRDK
;
A
#
# COMPACT_ATOMS: atom_id res chain seq x y z
N MET A 1 121.57 -72.70 -55.54
CA MET A 1 120.35 -71.91 -55.83
C MET A 1 120.79 -70.68 -56.58
N SER A 2 120.39 -70.57 -57.84
CA SER A 2 120.79 -69.49 -58.75
C SER A 2 120.24 -68.15 -58.25
N SER A 3 120.95 -67.04 -58.50
CA SER A 3 120.52 -65.67 -58.15
C SER A 3 119.12 -65.33 -58.69
N ASP A 4 118.72 -65.95 -59.80
CA ASP A 4 117.40 -65.81 -60.41
C ASP A 4 116.28 -66.47 -59.60
N GLU A 5 116.51 -67.61 -58.94
CA GLU A 5 115.48 -68.30 -58.15
C GLU A 5 115.07 -67.51 -56.90
N ARG A 6 116.02 -66.81 -56.26
CA ARG A 6 115.75 -65.94 -55.10
C ARG A 6 115.00 -64.67 -55.48
N SER A 7 115.31 -64.09 -56.65
CA SER A 7 114.58 -62.93 -57.19
C SER A 7 113.14 -63.30 -57.53
N ILE A 8 112.92 -64.43 -58.20
CA ILE A 8 111.58 -64.95 -58.52
C ILE A 8 110.78 -65.23 -57.24
N ALA A 9 111.39 -65.82 -56.20
CA ALA A 9 110.72 -66.05 -54.92
C ALA A 9 110.32 -64.75 -54.21
N HIS A 10 111.19 -63.72 -54.22
CA HIS A 10 110.89 -62.40 -53.66
C HIS A 10 109.70 -61.72 -54.37
N TRP A 11 109.68 -61.75 -55.71
CA TRP A 11 108.57 -61.18 -56.48
C TRP A 11 107.27 -61.96 -56.33
N ARG A 12 107.33 -63.29 -56.18
CA ARG A 12 106.15 -64.12 -55.84
C ARG A 12 105.57 -63.77 -54.47
N GLN A 13 106.41 -63.58 -53.45
CA GLN A 13 105.96 -63.19 -52.12
C GLN A 13 105.35 -61.78 -52.13
N LYS A 14 105.99 -60.83 -52.82
CA LYS A 14 105.47 -59.46 -52.96
C LYS A 14 104.14 -59.42 -53.72
N LEU A 15 103.97 -60.29 -54.72
CA LEU A 15 102.70 -60.48 -55.43
C LEU A 15 101.63 -61.03 -54.48
N ALA A 16 101.91 -62.10 -53.73
CA ALA A 16 100.99 -62.67 -52.76
C ALA A 16 100.59 -61.68 -51.63
N ASP A 17 101.54 -60.90 -51.12
CA ASP A 17 101.26 -59.84 -50.13
C ASP A 17 100.38 -58.72 -50.72
N SER A 18 100.59 -58.38 -52.00
CA SER A 18 99.76 -57.38 -52.69
C SER A 18 98.34 -57.90 -52.98
N GLU A 19 98.21 -59.19 -53.29
CA GLU A 19 96.93 -59.87 -53.49
C GLU A 19 96.16 -59.99 -52.17
N ALA A 20 96.83 -60.37 -51.07
CA ALA A 20 96.24 -60.42 -49.74
C ALA A 20 95.77 -59.03 -49.25
N LYS A 21 96.56 -57.98 -49.52
CA LYS A 21 96.15 -56.59 -49.24
C LYS A 21 94.95 -56.18 -50.09
N ARG A 22 94.93 -56.55 -51.38
CA ARG A 22 93.81 -56.28 -52.27
C ARG A 22 92.54 -56.97 -51.80
N GLU A 23 92.64 -58.22 -51.35
CA GLU A 23 91.51 -58.99 -50.80
C GLU A 23 90.99 -58.39 -49.49
N ALA A 24 91.88 -58.03 -48.56
CA ALA A 24 91.49 -57.36 -47.32
C ALA A 24 90.83 -55.99 -47.56
N LEU A 25 91.31 -55.23 -48.55
CA LEU A 25 90.67 -53.98 -48.97
C LEU A 25 89.32 -54.22 -49.63
N ALA A 26 89.17 -55.27 -50.45
CA ALA A 26 87.91 -55.64 -51.07
C ALA A 26 86.85 -56.04 -50.02
N GLN A 27 87.25 -56.79 -48.98
CA GLN A 27 86.36 -57.14 -47.87
C GLN A 27 85.92 -55.91 -47.05
N LYS A 28 86.85 -54.98 -46.78
CA LYS A 28 86.51 -53.72 -46.10
C LYS A 28 85.58 -52.84 -46.94
N LEU A 29 85.80 -52.79 -48.25
CA LEU A 29 84.92 -52.08 -49.19
C LEU A 29 83.52 -52.70 -49.16
N ALA A 30 83.41 -54.03 -49.26
CA ALA A 30 82.12 -54.73 -49.19
C ALA A 30 81.38 -54.51 -47.85
N GLN A 31 82.11 -54.46 -46.73
CA GLN A 31 81.55 -54.14 -45.43
C GLN A 31 81.05 -52.69 -45.36
N ALA A 32 81.83 -51.75 -45.90
CA ALA A 32 81.43 -50.34 -45.99
C ALA A 32 80.21 -50.16 -46.89
N ASP A 33 80.15 -50.83 -48.04
CA ASP A 33 79.00 -50.81 -48.95
C ASP A 33 77.74 -51.32 -48.24
N ARG A 34 77.84 -52.45 -47.53
CA ARG A 34 76.72 -52.99 -46.75
C ARG A 34 76.22 -51.98 -45.71
N TRP A 35 77.14 -51.34 -44.99
CA TRP A 35 76.78 -50.32 -44.00
C TRP A 35 76.11 -49.09 -44.64
N VAL A 36 76.59 -48.66 -45.81
CA VAL A 36 75.96 -47.57 -46.58
C VAL A 36 74.54 -47.94 -47.01
N PHE A 37 74.31 -49.17 -47.47
CA PHE A 37 72.95 -49.65 -47.80
C PHE A 37 72.03 -49.70 -46.58
N ASP A 38 72.51 -50.23 -45.45
CA ASP A 38 71.74 -50.28 -44.20
C ASP A 38 71.38 -48.86 -43.72
N LEU A 39 72.33 -47.92 -43.78
CA LEU A 39 72.10 -46.52 -43.43
C LEU A 39 71.13 -45.84 -44.40
N ALA A 40 71.23 -46.12 -45.70
CA ALA A 40 70.31 -45.59 -46.70
C ALA A 40 68.87 -46.09 -46.48
N ASP A 41 68.69 -47.37 -46.13
CA ASP A 41 67.36 -47.91 -45.80
C ASP A 41 66.81 -47.30 -44.50
N GLN A 42 67.64 -47.14 -43.47
CA GLN A 42 67.25 -46.43 -42.23
C GLN A 42 66.82 -44.99 -42.52
N CYS A 43 67.59 -44.25 -43.33
CA CYS A 43 67.20 -42.91 -43.75
C CYS A 43 65.87 -42.91 -44.49
N ARG A 44 65.64 -43.89 -45.39
CA ARG A 44 64.37 -44.04 -46.11
C ARG A 44 63.20 -44.28 -45.16
N VAL A 45 63.34 -45.19 -44.20
CA VAL A 45 62.31 -45.47 -43.17
C VAL A 45 62.02 -44.22 -42.35
N LEU A 46 63.05 -43.55 -41.83
CA LEU A 46 62.88 -42.32 -41.04
C LEU A 46 62.22 -41.19 -41.84
N THR A 47 62.49 -41.08 -43.14
CA THR A 47 61.79 -40.11 -44.00
C THR A 47 60.32 -40.45 -44.19
N ALA A 48 59.97 -41.73 -44.28
CA ALA A 48 58.57 -42.17 -44.34
C ALA A 48 57.84 -41.89 -43.02
N ASP A 49 58.44 -42.25 -41.89
CA ASP A 49 57.88 -42.01 -40.56
C ASP A 49 57.68 -40.50 -40.30
N LYS A 50 58.66 -39.66 -40.67
CA LYS A 50 58.53 -38.20 -40.59
C LYS A 50 57.38 -37.68 -41.45
N ALA A 51 57.18 -38.24 -42.65
CA ALA A 51 56.09 -37.85 -43.52
C ALA A 51 54.73 -38.22 -42.92
N ASP A 52 54.61 -39.40 -42.31
CA ASP A 52 53.38 -39.85 -41.66
C ASP A 52 53.08 -39.07 -40.38
N LEU A 53 54.09 -38.79 -39.54
CA LEU A 53 53.96 -37.86 -38.41
C LEU A 53 53.53 -36.46 -38.87
N GLY A 54 54.04 -35.98 -40.00
CA GLY A 54 53.60 -34.72 -40.60
C GLY A 54 52.15 -34.73 -41.08
N LYS A 55 51.61 -35.89 -41.49
CA LYS A 55 50.18 -36.04 -41.82
C LYS A 55 49.32 -36.05 -40.56
N THR A 56 49.71 -36.83 -39.54
CA THR A 56 48.94 -36.92 -38.29
C THR A 56 48.91 -35.58 -37.55
N LEU A 57 50.03 -34.84 -37.54
CA LEU A 57 50.07 -33.49 -36.98
C LEU A 57 49.10 -32.54 -37.68
N ARG A 58 49.05 -32.55 -39.02
CA ARG A 58 48.10 -31.71 -39.78
C ARG A 58 46.64 -32.08 -39.51
N LEU A 59 46.34 -33.37 -39.44
CA LEU A 59 44.98 -33.84 -39.13
C LEU A 59 44.56 -33.44 -37.71
N THR A 60 45.45 -33.58 -36.74
CA THR A 60 45.16 -33.18 -35.34
C THR A 60 45.03 -31.67 -35.20
N GLN A 61 45.83 -30.88 -35.92
CA GLN A 61 45.68 -29.42 -35.98
C GLN A 61 44.32 -29.01 -36.56
N SER A 62 43.93 -29.59 -37.71
CA SER A 62 42.60 -29.35 -38.31
C SER A 62 41.47 -29.64 -37.32
N ARG A 63 41.57 -30.77 -36.61
CA ARG A 63 40.55 -31.16 -35.62
C ARG A 63 40.51 -30.23 -34.40
N LEU A 64 41.66 -29.70 -33.98
CA LEU A 64 41.73 -28.70 -32.92
C LEU A 64 41.08 -27.39 -33.35
N ASP A 65 41.31 -26.96 -34.59
CA ASP A 65 40.73 -25.73 -35.14
C ASP A 65 39.20 -25.86 -35.29
N GLU A 66 38.71 -27.00 -35.76
CA GLU A 66 37.27 -27.32 -35.80
C GLU A 66 36.64 -27.27 -34.40
N LEU A 67 37.30 -27.89 -33.41
CA LEU A 67 36.82 -27.87 -32.03
C LEU A 67 36.81 -26.46 -31.45
N ARG A 68 37.86 -25.67 -31.66
CA ARG A 68 37.93 -24.26 -31.23
C ARG A 68 36.79 -23.45 -31.85
N GLN A 69 36.58 -23.57 -33.16
CA GLN A 69 35.50 -22.87 -33.85
C GLN A 69 34.12 -23.30 -33.34
N SER A 70 33.95 -24.59 -33.03
CA SER A 70 32.69 -25.10 -32.45
C SER A 70 32.41 -24.54 -31.06
N LEU A 71 33.46 -24.32 -30.26
CA LEU A 71 33.37 -23.75 -28.91
C LEU A 71 33.08 -22.25 -28.98
N ASP A 72 33.76 -21.51 -29.84
CA ASP A 72 33.48 -20.07 -30.06
C ASP A 72 32.04 -19.86 -30.50
N ASN A 73 31.56 -20.65 -31.47
CA ASN A 73 30.16 -20.61 -31.91
C ASN A 73 29.15 -20.99 -30.80
N ARG A 74 29.56 -21.79 -29.81
CA ARG A 74 28.70 -22.10 -28.65
C ARG A 74 28.73 -20.98 -27.62
N LEU A 75 29.89 -20.39 -27.37
CA LEU A 75 30.05 -19.24 -26.49
C LEU A 75 29.24 -18.06 -27.01
N ASP A 76 29.35 -17.70 -28.29
CA ASP A 76 28.57 -16.62 -28.89
C ASP A 76 27.06 -16.85 -28.76
N ARG A 77 26.61 -18.08 -28.98
CA ARG A 77 25.18 -18.44 -28.82
C ARG A 77 24.72 -18.33 -27.37
N LEU A 78 25.55 -18.72 -26.41
CA LEU A 78 25.23 -18.58 -24.99
C LEU A 78 25.22 -17.12 -24.57
N THR A 79 26.22 -16.33 -24.97
CA THR A 79 26.30 -14.89 -24.69
C THR A 79 25.06 -14.17 -25.19
N ARG A 80 24.65 -14.39 -26.45
CA ARG A 80 23.42 -13.79 -27.00
C ARG A 80 22.17 -14.18 -26.21
N ARG A 81 22.04 -15.46 -25.83
CA ARG A 81 20.91 -15.91 -25.00
C ARG A 81 20.90 -15.25 -23.61
N TYR A 82 22.07 -15.03 -23.01
CA TYR A 82 22.17 -14.34 -21.74
C TYR A 82 21.81 -12.86 -21.88
N GLU A 83 22.26 -12.19 -22.94
CA GLU A 83 21.90 -10.79 -23.24
C GLU A 83 20.39 -10.63 -23.50
N GLU A 84 19.81 -11.53 -24.29
CA GLU A 84 18.36 -11.56 -24.55
C GLU A 84 17.56 -11.79 -23.26
N ALA A 85 17.95 -12.77 -22.44
CA ALA A 85 17.27 -13.05 -21.18
C ALA A 85 17.41 -11.90 -20.17
N LEU A 86 18.58 -11.24 -20.12
CA LEU A 86 18.80 -10.08 -19.27
C LEU A 86 17.91 -8.91 -19.69
N SER A 87 17.83 -8.62 -20.99
CA SER A 87 16.98 -7.56 -21.53
C SER A 87 15.48 -7.83 -21.26
N GLN A 88 15.05 -9.08 -21.38
CA GLN A 88 13.68 -9.48 -21.02
C GLN A 88 13.38 -9.25 -19.54
N LEU A 89 14.27 -9.68 -18.65
CA LEU A 89 14.11 -9.49 -17.21
C LEU A 89 14.12 -8.01 -16.81
N GLU A 90 14.92 -7.18 -17.48
CA GLU A 90 14.93 -5.73 -17.26
C GLU A 90 13.59 -5.11 -17.66
N SER A 91 13.05 -5.46 -18.83
CA SER A 91 11.73 -5.01 -19.29
C SER A 91 10.61 -5.44 -18.33
N GLU A 92 10.58 -6.71 -17.93
CA GLU A 92 9.58 -7.22 -16.97
C GLU A 92 9.67 -6.50 -15.63
N ARG A 93 10.89 -6.21 -15.15
CA ARG A 93 11.12 -5.47 -13.91
C ARG A 93 10.61 -4.03 -14.01
N GLU A 94 10.80 -3.37 -15.15
CA GLU A 94 10.27 -2.03 -15.40
C GLU A 94 8.74 -2.02 -15.40
N ASP A 95 8.10 -2.96 -16.10
CA ASP A 95 6.64 -3.11 -16.11
C ASP A 95 6.09 -3.38 -14.71
N HIS A 96 6.70 -4.29 -13.96
CA HIS A 96 6.31 -4.58 -12.58
C HIS A 96 6.47 -3.36 -11.66
N ASN A 97 7.54 -2.58 -11.82
CA ASN A 97 7.73 -1.35 -11.06
C ASN A 97 6.69 -0.29 -11.43
N ALA A 98 6.37 -0.13 -12.72
CA ALA A 98 5.32 0.79 -13.15
C ALA A 98 3.94 0.42 -12.57
N ILE A 99 3.59 -0.87 -12.58
CA ILE A 99 2.35 -1.37 -11.97
C ILE A 99 2.34 -1.11 -10.46
N LYS A 100 3.46 -1.38 -9.79
CA LYS A 100 3.62 -1.14 -8.36
C LYS A 100 3.44 0.34 -8.03
N ASP A 101 4.11 1.23 -8.75
CA ASP A 101 4.04 2.67 -8.54
C ASP A 101 2.61 3.19 -8.77
N ALA A 102 1.96 2.77 -9.85
CA ALA A 102 0.55 3.09 -10.12
C ALA A 102 -0.39 2.61 -9.01
N SER A 103 -0.17 1.39 -8.50
CA SER A 103 -0.95 0.83 -7.39
C SER A 103 -0.75 1.60 -6.09
N THR A 104 0.50 1.97 -5.77
CA THR A 104 0.80 2.77 -4.58
C THR A 104 0.20 4.18 -4.66
N ALA A 105 0.24 4.82 -5.83
CA ALA A 105 -0.41 6.10 -6.07
C ALA A 105 -1.92 6.00 -5.90
N LYS A 106 -2.55 4.91 -6.37
CA LYS A 106 -3.98 4.69 -6.19
C LYS A 106 -4.38 4.48 -4.73
N ILE A 107 -3.56 3.75 -3.97
CA ILE A 107 -3.77 3.56 -2.53
C ILE A 107 -3.69 4.91 -1.80
N ALA A 108 -2.69 5.74 -2.13
CA ALA A 108 -2.58 7.08 -1.56
C ALA A 108 -3.82 7.95 -1.86
N GLU A 109 -4.27 7.99 -3.11
CA GLU A 109 -5.48 8.70 -3.52
C GLU A 109 -6.74 8.22 -2.76
N MET A 110 -6.90 6.90 -2.62
CA MET A 110 -8.03 6.33 -1.88
C MET A 110 -7.99 6.71 -0.39
N ASN A 111 -6.81 6.69 0.22
CA ASN A 111 -6.63 7.10 1.62
C ASN A 111 -6.96 8.58 1.83
N ASP A 112 -6.55 9.45 0.90
CA ASP A 112 -6.90 10.87 0.95
C ASP A 112 -8.41 11.09 0.84
N ARG A 113 -9.08 10.35 -0.05
CA ARG A 113 -10.55 10.39 -0.18
C ARG A 113 -11.26 9.89 1.08
N ILE A 114 -10.77 8.82 1.70
CA ILE A 114 -11.31 8.31 2.96
C ILE A 114 -11.16 9.38 4.04
N ALA A 115 -9.96 9.94 4.22
CA ALA A 115 -9.70 10.98 5.21
C ALA A 115 -10.58 12.22 5.00
N ALA A 116 -10.76 12.66 3.75
CA ALA A 116 -11.66 13.76 3.41
C ALA A 116 -13.13 13.44 3.78
N SER A 117 -13.60 12.23 3.45
CA SER A 117 -14.96 11.80 3.78
C SER A 117 -15.20 11.66 5.28
N GLU A 118 -14.21 11.18 6.04
CA GLU A 118 -14.26 11.10 7.50
C GLU A 118 -14.36 12.49 8.13
N GLN A 119 -13.59 13.45 7.61
CA GLN A 119 -13.65 14.83 8.08
C GLN A 119 -15.01 15.47 7.77
N GLN A 120 -15.56 15.21 6.59
CA GLN A 120 -16.91 15.66 6.22
C GLN A 120 -17.97 15.06 7.15
N MET A 121 -17.87 13.76 7.47
CA MET A 121 -18.78 13.10 8.40
C MET A 121 -18.69 13.70 9.81
N LYS A 122 -17.48 13.96 10.32
CA LYS A 122 -17.29 14.64 11.60
C LYS A 122 -17.97 16.00 11.64
N GLU A 123 -17.90 16.77 10.56
CA GLU A 123 -18.55 18.07 10.48
C GLU A 123 -20.08 17.94 10.45
N ARG A 124 -20.61 17.01 9.64
CA ARG A 124 -22.05 16.70 9.64
C ARG A 124 -22.56 16.25 11.00
N PHE A 125 -21.79 15.45 11.74
CA PHE A 125 -22.16 15.07 13.11
C PHE A 125 -22.21 16.28 14.05
N ARG A 126 -21.27 17.23 13.94
CA ARG A 126 -21.32 18.48 14.72
C ARG A 126 -22.55 19.31 14.38
N GLU A 127 -22.89 19.45 13.10
CA GLU A 127 -24.10 20.14 12.64
C GLU A 127 -25.36 19.48 13.22
N ILE A 128 -25.46 18.14 13.17
CA ILE A 128 -26.59 17.40 13.74
C ILE A 128 -26.71 17.68 15.23
N VAL A 129 -25.62 17.58 16.00
CA VAL A 129 -25.64 17.87 17.45
C VAL A 129 -26.08 19.30 17.73
N ALA A 130 -25.59 20.27 16.96
CA ALA A 130 -25.98 21.67 17.09
C ALA A 130 -27.47 21.88 16.79
N LEU A 131 -27.98 21.28 15.70
CA LEU A 131 -29.38 21.35 15.34
C LEU A 131 -30.29 20.66 16.36
N THR A 132 -29.88 19.51 16.89
CA THR A 132 -30.60 18.80 17.96
C THR A 132 -30.74 19.71 19.19
N ARG A 133 -29.69 20.43 19.58
CA ARG A 133 -29.74 21.38 20.69
C ARG A 133 -30.71 22.53 20.43
N VAL A 134 -30.69 23.12 19.23
CA VAL A 134 -31.62 24.19 18.86
C VAL A 134 -33.08 23.71 18.88
N ILE A 135 -33.34 22.49 18.41
CA ILE A 135 -34.68 21.89 18.46
C ILE A 135 -35.11 21.69 19.91
N GLN A 136 -34.24 21.11 20.76
CA GLN A 136 -34.54 20.91 22.18
C GLN A 136 -34.85 22.24 22.90
N GLU A 137 -34.09 23.30 22.63
CA GLU A 137 -34.34 24.63 23.20
C GLU A 137 -35.71 25.19 22.74
N ARG A 138 -36.06 25.01 21.47
CA ARG A 138 -37.37 25.41 20.94
C ARG A 138 -38.51 24.60 21.53
N ASP A 139 -38.35 23.29 21.66
CA ASP A 139 -39.35 22.39 22.24
C ASP A 139 -39.59 22.74 23.71
N GLN A 140 -38.55 23.11 24.46
CA GLN A 140 -38.67 23.59 25.83
C GLN A 140 -39.50 24.89 25.90
N ILE A 141 -39.20 25.87 25.04
CA ILE A 141 -39.97 27.13 24.97
C ILE A 141 -41.43 26.85 24.60
N LEU A 142 -41.66 25.96 23.63
CA LEU A 142 -43.01 25.54 23.24
C LEU A 142 -43.72 24.84 24.40
N ALA A 143 -43.06 23.92 25.10
CA ALA A 143 -43.64 23.22 26.26
C ALA A 143 -44.04 24.20 27.37
N GLU A 144 -43.20 25.19 27.68
CA GLU A 144 -43.52 26.25 28.64
C GLU A 144 -44.70 27.12 28.17
N ALA A 145 -44.75 27.48 26.89
CA ALA A 145 -45.85 28.24 26.32
C ALA A 145 -47.18 27.45 26.37
N HIS A 146 -47.15 26.17 26.00
CA HIS A 146 -48.30 25.27 26.12
C HIS A 146 -48.75 25.15 27.58
N GLY A 147 -47.81 25.01 28.53
CA GLY A 147 -48.10 24.99 29.96
C GLY A 147 -48.79 26.27 30.43
N ARG A 148 -48.31 27.45 29.98
CA ARG A 148 -48.95 28.74 30.29
C ARG A 148 -50.36 28.85 29.71
N ILE A 149 -50.56 28.42 28.46
CA ILE A 149 -51.87 28.42 27.80
C ILE A 149 -52.83 27.51 28.57
N GLU A 150 -52.41 26.30 28.92
CA GLU A 150 -53.25 25.34 29.64
C GLU A 150 -53.58 25.82 31.05
N TRP A 151 -52.61 26.38 31.77
CA TRP A 151 -52.85 27.05 33.04
C TRP A 151 -53.89 28.17 32.89
N MET A 152 -53.77 29.02 31.87
CA MET A 152 -54.72 30.11 31.62
C MET A 152 -56.12 29.59 31.26
N ARG A 153 -56.22 28.50 30.47
CA ARG A 153 -57.51 27.83 30.18
C ARG A 153 -58.18 27.33 31.46
N ARG A 154 -57.43 26.74 32.39
CA ARG A 154 -57.94 26.28 33.70
C ARG A 154 -58.36 27.44 34.60
N VAL A 155 -57.60 28.54 34.62
CA VAL A 155 -57.99 29.74 35.37
C VAL A 155 -59.27 30.33 34.80
N ILE A 156 -59.36 30.52 33.48
CA ILE A 156 -60.56 31.03 32.82
C ILE A 156 -61.77 30.12 33.10
N SER A 157 -61.61 28.79 33.03
CA SER A 157 -62.72 27.86 33.28
C SER A 157 -63.25 27.94 34.71
N VAL A 158 -62.40 28.20 35.70
CA VAL A 158 -62.83 28.45 37.09
C VAL A 158 -63.51 29.82 37.22
N LEU A 159 -62.97 30.86 36.58
CA LEU A 159 -63.51 32.22 36.61
C LEU A 159 -64.85 32.38 35.88
N THR A 160 -65.10 31.56 34.84
CA THR A 160 -66.35 31.59 34.08
C THR A 160 -67.37 30.56 34.55
N ARG A 161 -67.04 29.73 35.56
CA ARG A 161 -67.93 28.70 36.11
C ARG A 161 -69.18 29.35 36.74
N GLY A 162 -70.27 29.38 35.98
CA GLY A 162 -71.54 30.02 36.38
C GLY A 162 -72.04 31.10 35.41
N PHE A 163 -71.23 31.52 34.43
CA PHE A 163 -71.71 32.30 33.28
C PHE A 163 -72.25 31.32 32.23
N SER A 164 -73.57 31.10 32.22
CA SER A 164 -74.23 30.39 31.13
C SER A 164 -74.07 31.16 29.81
N THR A 165 -73.82 30.47 28.70
CA THR A 165 -73.88 31.04 27.33
C THR A 165 -75.31 31.38 26.87
N SER A 166 -76.31 31.20 27.75
CA SER A 166 -77.70 31.60 27.50
C SER A 166 -77.85 33.13 27.51
N GLY A 167 -78.62 33.67 26.56
CA GLY A 167 -78.88 35.11 26.43
C GLY A 167 -79.41 35.80 27.70
N LYS A 168 -80.00 35.03 28.63
CA LYS A 168 -80.47 35.51 29.94
C LYS A 168 -79.34 35.79 30.95
N ALA A 169 -78.20 35.11 30.85
CA ALA A 169 -77.02 35.36 31.70
C ALA A 169 -76.23 36.60 31.25
N ARG A 170 -76.28 36.95 29.96
CA ARG A 170 -75.75 38.21 29.43
C ARG A 170 -76.47 39.43 30.02
N LEU A 171 -77.74 39.29 30.35
CA LEU A 171 -78.60 40.28 31.00
C LEU A 171 -78.37 40.43 32.51
N LEU A 172 -77.60 39.55 33.15
CA LEU A 172 -77.21 39.63 34.56
C LEU A 172 -75.74 40.04 34.74
N SER A 173 -75.00 40.29 33.64
CA SER A 173 -73.57 40.67 33.68
C SER A 173 -73.32 42.12 34.14
N TRP A 174 -74.37 42.94 34.26
CA TRP A 174 -74.31 44.33 34.75
C TRP A 174 -74.44 44.47 36.27
N LEU A 175 -74.74 43.39 37.01
CA LEU A 175 -74.77 43.44 38.48
C LEU A 175 -73.34 43.54 39.07
N PRO A 176 -73.10 44.40 40.08
CA PRO A 176 -71.77 44.56 40.69
C PRO A 176 -71.29 43.27 41.37
N SER A 177 -70.31 42.63 40.72
CA SER A 177 -69.73 41.33 41.10
C SER A 177 -68.77 41.43 42.30
N ARG A 178 -69.23 41.89 43.47
CA ARG A 178 -68.41 41.95 44.70
C ARG A 178 -68.38 40.62 45.48
N TYR A 179 -69.45 39.81 45.40
CA TYR A 179 -69.53 38.49 46.05
C TYR A 179 -68.90 37.35 45.24
N SER A 180 -68.70 37.56 43.95
CA SER A 180 -68.07 36.60 43.05
C SER A 180 -66.55 36.50 43.28
N GLN A 181 -65.88 37.63 43.57
CA GLN A 181 -64.41 37.69 43.70
C GLN A 181 -63.86 36.84 44.84
N LYS A 182 -64.50 36.82 46.02
CA LYS A 182 -64.05 35.98 47.14
C LYS A 182 -64.15 34.49 46.81
N ARG A 183 -65.28 34.03 46.25
CA ARG A 183 -65.47 32.61 45.87
C ARG A 183 -64.47 32.15 44.82
N HIS A 184 -64.21 32.97 43.80
CA HIS A 184 -63.22 32.66 42.77
C HIS A 184 -61.79 32.56 43.33
N LYS A 185 -61.41 33.42 44.28
CA LYS A 185 -60.12 33.34 44.97
C LYS A 185 -59.93 32.03 45.74
N TYR A 186 -60.95 31.60 46.49
CA TYR A 186 -60.89 30.31 47.21
C TYR A 186 -60.83 29.11 46.26
N LEU A 187 -61.62 29.12 45.18
CA LEU A 187 -61.63 28.02 44.21
C LEU A 187 -60.31 27.89 43.43
N LEU A 188 -59.65 29.01 43.09
CA LEU A 188 -58.34 28.99 42.44
C LEU A 188 -57.24 28.45 43.37
N LYS A 189 -57.32 28.76 44.67
CA LYS A 189 -56.43 28.24 45.70
C LYS A 189 -56.65 26.73 45.93
N GLU A 190 -57.92 26.30 46.00
CA GLU A 190 -58.30 24.89 46.18
C GLU A 190 -57.91 24.01 44.99
N GLN A 191 -58.04 24.52 43.76
CA GLN A 191 -57.63 23.83 42.53
C GLN A 191 -56.11 23.86 42.30
N GLY A 192 -55.34 24.48 43.20
CA GLY A 192 -53.89 24.62 43.10
C GLY A 192 -53.44 25.48 41.93
N LEU A 193 -54.31 26.35 41.40
CA LEU A 193 -54.03 27.17 40.22
C LEU A 193 -53.37 28.51 40.57
N PHE A 194 -53.75 29.12 41.70
CA PHE A 194 -53.15 30.38 42.16
C PHE A 194 -53.47 30.60 43.64
N ASP A 195 -52.45 30.88 44.46
CA ASP A 195 -52.60 31.26 45.87
C ASP A 195 -52.23 32.74 46.06
N PRO A 196 -53.22 33.63 46.27
CA PRO A 196 -52.97 35.06 46.46
C PRO A 196 -52.09 35.38 47.67
N ASP A 197 -52.21 34.61 48.76
CA ASP A 197 -51.46 34.86 50.00
C ASP A 197 -49.99 34.48 49.80
N ALA A 198 -49.73 33.35 49.12
CA ALA A 198 -48.38 32.93 48.78
C ALA A 198 -47.73 33.90 47.78
N TYR A 199 -48.44 34.34 46.75
CA TYR A 199 -47.92 35.26 45.73
C TYR A 199 -47.54 36.63 46.32
N THR A 200 -48.41 37.20 47.17
CA THR A 200 -48.14 38.49 47.83
C THR A 200 -47.04 38.41 48.88
N SER A 201 -46.83 37.24 49.50
CA SER A 201 -45.68 37.01 50.40
C SER A 201 -44.35 37.00 49.66
N ILE A 202 -44.33 36.56 48.40
CA ILE A 202 -43.13 36.53 47.55
C ILE A 202 -42.90 37.89 46.89
N TYR A 203 -43.98 38.61 46.56
CA TYR A 203 -43.95 39.88 45.82
C TYR A 203 -44.68 40.98 46.61
N PRO A 204 -44.04 41.60 47.63
CA PRO A 204 -44.65 42.66 48.44
C PRO A 204 -45.02 43.91 47.65
N ASP A 205 -44.34 44.18 46.53
CA ASP A 205 -44.61 45.28 45.60
C ASP A 205 -46.06 45.24 45.05
N VAL A 206 -46.62 44.05 44.91
CA VAL A 206 -48.01 43.85 44.48
C VAL A 206 -48.98 44.34 45.56
N VAL A 207 -48.63 44.19 46.84
CA VAL A 207 -49.43 44.67 47.97
C VAL A 207 -49.42 46.20 48.01
N ASP A 208 -48.24 46.80 47.83
CA ASP A 208 -48.05 48.26 47.85
C ASP A 208 -48.84 48.96 46.74
N SER A 209 -48.97 48.31 45.58
CA SER A 209 -49.76 48.80 44.44
C SER A 209 -51.29 48.72 44.66
N LYS A 210 -51.76 48.08 45.74
CA LYS A 210 -53.18 47.75 46.01
C LYS A 210 -53.88 47.02 44.85
N ALA A 211 -53.12 46.40 43.95
CA ALA A 211 -53.67 45.66 42.82
C ALA A 211 -54.21 44.29 43.27
N ASP A 212 -55.21 43.76 42.55
CA ASP A 212 -55.65 42.38 42.76
C ASP A 212 -54.52 41.41 42.34
N PRO A 213 -54.02 40.53 43.22
CA PRO A 213 -52.82 39.72 42.94
C PRO A 213 -52.92 38.86 41.68
N LEU A 214 -54.10 38.29 41.42
CA LEU A 214 -54.34 37.48 40.22
C LEU A 214 -54.32 38.35 38.96
N ARG A 215 -54.96 39.51 38.99
CA ARG A 215 -54.97 40.47 37.87
C ARG A 215 -53.57 41.01 37.58
N HIS A 216 -52.79 41.30 38.63
CA HIS A 216 -51.39 41.70 38.50
C HIS A 216 -50.56 40.60 37.85
N TYR A 217 -50.73 39.35 38.31
CA TYR A 217 -50.02 38.22 37.74
C TYR A 217 -50.36 38.00 36.25
N ILE A 218 -51.63 38.04 35.86
CA ILE A 218 -52.04 37.84 34.46
C ILE A 218 -51.52 38.98 33.56
N ASN A 219 -51.60 40.23 34.00
CA ASN A 219 -51.24 41.39 33.18
C ASN A 219 -49.74 41.65 33.10
N HIS A 220 -49.00 41.32 34.15
CA HIS A 220 -47.58 41.69 34.30
C HIS A 220 -46.73 40.49 34.74
N GLY A 221 -47.13 39.82 35.82
CA GLY A 221 -46.34 38.75 36.43
C GLY A 221 -46.00 37.55 35.51
N LEU A 222 -46.89 37.19 34.58
CA LEU A 222 -46.69 36.09 33.63
C LEU A 222 -45.61 36.42 32.59
N GLN A 223 -45.59 37.67 32.10
CA GLN A 223 -44.57 38.15 31.16
C GLN A 223 -43.23 38.39 31.88
N GLU A 224 -43.28 38.80 33.14
CA GLU A 224 -42.11 39.01 33.99
C GLU A 224 -41.49 37.70 34.51
N GLY A 225 -42.10 36.54 34.23
CA GLY A 225 -41.61 35.23 34.70
C GLY A 225 -41.75 35.03 36.21
N ARG A 226 -42.66 35.75 36.87
CA ARG A 226 -42.94 35.57 38.31
C ARG A 226 -43.54 34.19 38.57
N LYS A 227 -43.20 33.57 39.71
CA LYS A 227 -43.74 32.26 40.09
C LYS A 227 -45.02 32.42 40.90
N ILE A 228 -46.04 31.61 40.62
CA ILE A 228 -47.35 31.65 41.31
C ILE A 228 -47.39 30.89 42.63
N SER A 229 -46.41 30.01 42.88
CA SER A 229 -46.23 29.27 44.12
C SER A 229 -44.75 29.11 44.44
N ARG A 230 -44.41 28.89 45.72
CA ARG A 230 -43.13 28.26 46.07
C ARG A 230 -43.19 26.84 45.50
N ASP A 231 -42.26 26.49 44.62
CA ASP A 231 -42.17 25.14 44.06
C ASP A 231 -42.22 24.09 45.19
N LYS A 232 -42.99 23.02 44.98
CA LYS A 232 -42.81 21.76 45.70
C LYS A 232 -41.87 20.88 44.90
#